data_AF-A0A355G9M2-F1
#
_entry.id   AF-A0A355G9M2-F1
#
_cell.length_a   1.000
_cell.length_b   1.000
_cell.length_c   1.000
_cell.angle_alpha   90.00
_cell.angle_beta   90.00
_cell.angle_gamma   90.00
#
_symmetry.space_group_name_H-M   'P 1'
#
loop_
_entity.id
_entity.type
_entity.pdbx_description
1 polymer ?
#
loop_
_entity_poly.entity_id
_entity_poly.type
_entity_poly.pdbx_seq_one_letter_code
_entity_poly.pdbx_strand_id
1 'polypeptide(L)'
;FYLLGQSLEGMQVWDIRRAIQALKSQSDFSDAQLTLNASGDAAVLCLYASLFETGIAALELEGMPASHQSGPALLNVLRYLDLPQTLAMAATRSPVIVSKVKPEDWKYPAEVSNKLDWDQSRLQIKK
;
A
#
# COMPACT_ATOMS: atom_id res chain seq x y z
N PHE A 1 1.86 -16.05 16.88
CA PHE A 1 2.55 -14.82 16.41
C PHE A 1 2.44 -13.69 17.43
N TYR A 2 1.23 -13.24 17.78
CA TYR A 2 1.03 -12.03 18.60
C TYR A 2 1.77 -11.99 19.95
N LEU A 3 1.93 -13.13 20.63
CA LEU A 3 2.66 -13.23 21.91
C LEU A 3 4.17 -12.98 21.80
N LEU A 4 4.73 -13.00 20.57
CA LEU A 4 6.13 -12.68 20.30
C LEU A 4 6.30 -11.25 19.78
N GLY A 5 5.26 -10.42 19.85
CA GLY A 5 5.29 -9.04 19.37
C GLY A 5 5.21 -8.90 17.85
N GLN A 6 4.74 -9.93 17.13
CA GLN A 6 4.54 -9.91 15.68
C GLN A 6 3.14 -10.39 15.27
N SER A 7 2.59 -9.86 14.18
CA SER A 7 1.38 -10.40 13.54
C SER A 7 1.71 -11.24 12.31
N LEU A 8 0.79 -12.10 11.89
CA LEU A 8 0.96 -12.86 10.65
C LEU A 8 1.09 -11.91 9.46
N GLU A 9 0.27 -10.88 9.45
CA GLU A 9 0.21 -9.81 8.46
C GLU A 9 1.52 -9.04 8.41
N GLY A 10 2.16 -8.80 9.56
CA GLY A 10 3.49 -8.20 9.62
C GLY A 10 4.56 -9.08 8.96
N MET A 11 4.47 -10.40 9.12
CA MET A 11 5.34 -11.35 8.42
C MET A 11 5.05 -11.39 6.92
N GLN A 12 3.78 -11.38 6.51
CA GLN A 12 3.41 -11.34 5.09
C GLN A 12 3.88 -10.06 4.39
N VAL A 13 3.84 -8.90 5.08
CA VAL A 13 4.47 -7.67 4.59
C VAL A 13 5.97 -7.88 4.38
N TRP A 14 6.66 -8.54 5.32
CA TRP A 14 8.07 -8.87 5.16
C TRP A 14 8.33 -9.81 3.98
N ASP A 15 7.48 -10.81 3.77
CA ASP A 15 7.60 -11.73 2.63
C ASP A 15 7.48 -11.00 1.29
N ILE A 16 6.50 -10.09 1.15
CA ILE A 16 6.33 -9.26 -0.06
C ILE A 16 7.59 -8.41 -0.30
N ARG A 17 8.13 -7.79 0.76
CA ARG A 17 9.37 -7.01 0.67
C ARG A 17 10.55 -7.86 0.23
N ARG A 18 10.70 -9.06 0.76
CA ARG A 18 11.76 -10.00 0.34
C ARG A 18 11.58 -10.42 -1.11
N ALA A 19 10.36 -10.64 -1.58
CA ALA A 19 10.10 -10.96 -2.98
C ALA A 19 10.55 -9.82 -3.92
N ILE A 20 10.22 -8.57 -3.58
CA ILE A 20 10.68 -7.37 -4.32
C ILE A 20 12.21 -7.32 -4.38
N GLN A 21 12.87 -7.50 -3.24
CA GLN A 21 14.33 -7.43 -3.15
C GLN A 21 15.03 -8.59 -3.87
N ALA A 22 14.45 -9.79 -3.82
CA ALA A 22 14.97 -10.96 -4.53
C ALA A 22 14.86 -10.82 -6.04
N LEU A 23 13.77 -10.20 -6.54
CA LEU A 23 13.65 -9.85 -7.96
C LEU A 23 14.74 -8.84 -8.35
N LYS A 24 14.90 -7.77 -7.58
CA LYS A 24 15.88 -6.73 -7.85
C LYS A 24 17.35 -7.16 -7.68
N SER A 25 17.61 -8.28 -7.02
CA SER A 25 18.98 -8.82 -6.93
C SER A 25 19.41 -9.57 -8.18
N GLN A 26 18.49 -9.88 -9.09
CA GLN A 26 18.81 -10.46 -10.39
C GLN A 26 19.27 -9.35 -11.34
N SER A 27 20.37 -9.58 -12.07
CA SER A 27 20.95 -8.61 -13.02
C SER A 27 19.94 -8.10 -14.04
N ASP A 28 19.01 -8.96 -14.47
CA ASP A 28 18.05 -8.64 -15.51
C ASP A 28 16.93 -7.71 -15.02
N PHE A 29 16.79 -7.57 -13.69
CA PHE A 29 15.70 -6.83 -13.05
C PHE A 29 16.18 -5.76 -12.05
N SER A 30 17.50 -5.52 -11.94
CA SER A 30 18.06 -4.58 -10.96
C SER A 30 17.51 -3.16 -11.10
N ASP A 31 17.31 -2.71 -12.34
CA ASP A 31 16.78 -1.39 -12.68
C ASP A 31 15.30 -1.42 -13.08
N ALA A 32 14.65 -2.58 -12.98
CA ALA A 32 13.25 -2.73 -13.33
C ALA A 32 12.37 -1.89 -12.39
N GLN A 33 11.47 -1.13 -12.99
CA GLN A 33 10.41 -0.41 -12.29
C GLN A 33 9.25 -1.39 -12.10
N LEU A 34 8.97 -1.77 -10.85
CA LEU A 34 7.99 -2.81 -10.55
C LEU A 34 6.60 -2.23 -10.32
N THR A 35 5.59 -2.76 -11.02
CA THR A 35 4.18 -2.50 -10.69
C THR A 35 3.66 -3.59 -9.77
N LEU A 36 3.15 -3.21 -8.60
CA LEU A 36 2.58 -4.18 -7.65
C LEU A 36 1.07 -4.22 -7.78
N ASN A 37 0.54 -5.43 -8.01
CA ASN A 37 -0.88 -5.68 -8.19
C ASN A 37 -1.38 -6.58 -7.05
N ALA A 38 -2.44 -6.18 -6.36
CA ALA A 38 -3.01 -6.96 -5.26
C ALA A 38 -4.49 -6.63 -5.02
N SER A 39 -5.21 -7.56 -4.38
CA SER A 39 -6.63 -7.41 -4.08
C SER A 39 -7.00 -7.76 -2.64
N GLY A 40 -8.11 -7.19 -2.16
CA GLY A 40 -8.64 -7.42 -0.82
C GLY A 40 -7.62 -7.12 0.28
N ASP A 41 -7.49 -8.05 1.22
CA ASP A 41 -6.53 -7.96 2.32
C ASP A 41 -5.07 -7.91 1.85
N ALA A 42 -4.73 -8.63 0.77
CA ALA A 42 -3.39 -8.59 0.21
C ALA A 42 -3.03 -7.20 -0.36
N ALA A 43 -4.03 -6.42 -0.79
CA ALA A 43 -3.82 -5.04 -1.23
C ALA A 43 -3.32 -4.15 -0.09
N VAL A 44 -3.82 -4.36 1.13
CA VAL A 44 -3.32 -3.66 2.33
C VAL A 44 -1.88 -4.06 2.61
N LEU A 45 -1.57 -5.35 2.58
CA LEU A 45 -0.20 -5.83 2.86
C LEU A 45 0.80 -5.30 1.82
N CYS A 46 0.39 -5.27 0.55
CA CYS A 46 1.15 -4.70 -0.55
C CYS A 46 1.37 -3.19 -0.37
N LEU A 47 0.33 -2.45 0.03
CA LEU A 47 0.41 -1.03 0.37
C LEU A 47 1.47 -0.78 1.45
N TYR A 48 1.47 -1.56 2.53
CA TYR A 48 2.49 -1.43 3.58
C TYR A 48 3.89 -1.79 3.09
N ALA A 49 4.04 -2.89 2.35
CA ALA A 49 5.34 -3.28 1.80
C ALA A 49 5.94 -2.16 0.93
N SER A 50 5.11 -1.48 0.13
CA SER A 50 5.54 -0.40 -0.76
C SER A 50 6.22 0.78 -0.05
N LEU A 51 5.84 1.06 1.19
CA LEU A 51 6.40 2.16 1.98
C LEU A 51 7.87 1.94 2.30
N PHE A 52 8.33 0.69 2.32
CA PHE A 52 9.68 0.30 2.72
C PHE A 52 10.60 -0.06 1.56
N GLU A 53 10.09 -0.07 0.33
CA GLU A 53 10.85 -0.45 -0.85
C GLU A 53 11.02 0.74 -1.82
N THR A 54 11.95 0.59 -2.76
CA THR A 54 12.28 1.60 -3.79
C THR A 54 12.15 1.02 -5.20
N GLY A 55 12.00 1.88 -6.21
CA GLY A 55 11.78 1.50 -7.61
C GLY A 55 10.49 0.70 -7.82
N ILE A 56 9.45 1.10 -7.11
CA ILE A 56 8.07 0.74 -7.41
C ILE A 56 7.55 1.79 -8.40
N ALA A 57 7.14 1.33 -9.58
CA ALA A 57 6.61 2.15 -10.66
C ALA A 57 5.19 2.62 -10.34
N ALA A 58 4.36 1.72 -9.81
CA ALA A 58 2.96 1.97 -9.50
C ALA A 58 2.41 0.89 -8.55
N LEU A 59 1.32 1.23 -7.87
CA LEU A 59 0.49 0.30 -7.11
C LEU A 59 -0.90 0.22 -7.73
N GLU A 60 -1.39 -1.00 -7.96
CA GLU A 60 -2.73 -1.28 -8.44
C GLU A 60 -3.44 -2.18 -7.41
N LEU A 61 -4.32 -1.56 -6.63
CA LEU A 61 -4.90 -2.12 -5.42
C LEU A 61 -6.42 -2.23 -5.57
N GLU A 62 -6.94 -3.45 -5.55
CA GLU A 62 -8.36 -3.70 -5.80
C GLU A 62 -9.10 -4.11 -4.51
N GLY A 63 -10.28 -3.54 -4.24
CA GLY A 63 -11.18 -4.01 -3.19
C GLY A 63 -10.59 -3.90 -1.78
N MET A 64 -9.68 -2.97 -1.57
CA MET A 64 -9.02 -2.75 -0.28
C MET A 64 -10.06 -2.30 0.77
N PRO A 65 -10.07 -2.88 1.99
CA PRO A 65 -10.91 -2.36 3.07
C PRO A 65 -10.56 -0.88 3.36
N ALA A 66 -11.55 -0.12 3.82
CA ALA A 66 -11.37 1.29 4.14
C ALA A 66 -10.67 1.52 5.49
N SER A 67 -10.59 0.50 6.35
CA SER A 67 -10.01 0.60 7.68
C SER A 67 -9.41 -0.72 8.14
N HIS A 68 -8.37 -0.64 8.98
CA HIS A 68 -7.86 -1.79 9.73
C HIS A 68 -8.89 -2.40 10.71
N GLN A 69 -10.02 -1.74 10.99
CA GLN A 69 -11.10 -2.37 11.77
C GLN A 69 -11.72 -3.59 11.07
N SER A 70 -11.70 -3.62 9.74
CA SER A 70 -12.25 -4.70 8.92
C SER A 70 -11.20 -5.29 7.96
N GLY A 71 -9.93 -5.01 8.18
CA GLY A 71 -8.83 -5.44 7.32
C GLY A 71 -7.75 -6.19 8.11
N PRO A 72 -6.57 -6.40 7.49
CA PRO A 72 -5.49 -7.17 8.10
C PRO A 72 -4.99 -6.57 9.41
N ALA A 73 -4.75 -7.42 10.40
CA ALA A 73 -4.35 -7.04 11.74
C ALA A 73 -2.84 -6.75 11.83
N LEU A 74 -2.47 -5.47 11.71
CA LEU A 74 -1.14 -4.99 12.11
C LEU A 74 -1.18 -4.52 13.56
N LEU A 75 -0.27 -5.06 14.38
CA LEU A 75 -0.29 -4.85 15.83
C LEU A 75 -0.24 -3.36 16.18
N ASN A 76 -1.25 -2.88 16.93
CA ASN A 76 -1.38 -1.50 17.41
C ASN A 76 -1.46 -0.41 16.32
N VAL A 77 -1.68 -0.75 15.05
CA VAL A 77 -1.60 0.22 13.94
C VAL A 77 -2.57 1.40 14.09
N LEU A 78 -3.81 1.14 14.51
CA LEU A 78 -4.86 2.16 14.69
C LEU A 78 -4.56 3.17 15.81
N ARG A 79 -3.53 2.96 16.64
CA ARG A 79 -3.05 3.97 17.59
C ARG A 79 -2.27 5.09 16.91
N TYR A 80 -1.85 4.89 15.66
CA TYR A 80 -1.00 5.82 14.92
C TYR A 80 -1.67 6.30 13.63
N LEU A 81 -2.27 5.40 12.86
CA LEU A 81 -2.88 5.72 11.57
C LEU A 81 -3.82 4.61 11.07
N ASP A 82 -4.59 4.92 10.02
CA ASP A 82 -5.44 3.97 9.30
C ASP A 82 -5.14 3.97 7.79
N LEU A 83 -5.81 3.11 7.03
CA LEU A 83 -5.55 2.87 5.61
C LEU A 83 -5.62 4.11 4.72
N PRO A 84 -6.55 5.07 4.91
CA PRO A 84 -6.57 6.30 4.10
C PRO A 84 -5.30 7.14 4.27
N GLN A 85 -4.73 7.19 5.49
CA GLN A 85 -3.44 7.84 5.73
C GLN A 85 -2.29 7.05 5.10
N THR A 86 -2.30 5.73 5.23
CA THR A 86 -1.29 4.86 4.58
C THR A 86 -1.28 5.04 3.07
N LEU A 87 -2.46 5.12 2.45
CA LEU A 87 -2.62 5.33 1.01
C LEU A 87 -2.02 6.67 0.57
N ALA A 88 -2.28 7.75 1.33
CA ALA A 88 -1.66 9.05 1.08
C ALA A 88 -0.14 8.97 1.17
N MET A 89 0.42 8.28 2.18
CA MET A 89 1.86 8.11 2.31
C MET A 89 2.45 7.34 1.12
N ALA A 90 1.82 6.26 0.67
CA ALA A 90 2.28 5.51 -0.51
C ALA A 90 2.21 6.36 -1.79
N ALA A 91 1.15 7.15 -1.94
CA ALA A 91 0.99 8.07 -3.07
C ALA A 91 2.06 9.17 -3.10
N THR A 92 2.68 9.55 -1.97
CA THR A 92 3.86 10.46 -2.03
C THR A 92 5.08 9.83 -2.72
N ARG A 93 5.15 8.49 -2.78
CA ARG A 93 6.32 7.72 -3.22
C ARG A 93 6.17 7.20 -4.64
N SER A 94 4.97 6.74 -5.02
CA SER A 94 4.68 6.17 -6.34
C SER A 94 3.22 6.46 -6.73
N PRO A 95 2.87 6.46 -8.03
CA PRO A 95 1.49 6.41 -8.48
C PRO A 95 0.69 5.27 -7.83
N VAL A 96 -0.56 5.54 -7.43
CA VAL A 96 -1.45 4.55 -6.84
C VAL A 96 -2.84 4.60 -7.48
N ILE A 97 -3.31 3.44 -7.90
CA ILE A 97 -4.68 3.22 -8.37
C ILE A 97 -5.36 2.30 -7.35
N VAL A 98 -6.43 2.79 -6.74
CA VAL A 98 -7.34 1.99 -5.91
C VAL A 98 -8.65 1.80 -6.66
N SER A 99 -9.11 0.57 -6.83
CA SER A 99 -10.32 0.22 -7.57
C SER A 99 -11.26 -0.65 -6.75
N LYS A 100 -12.54 -0.74 -7.15
CA LYS A 100 -13.58 -1.49 -6.42
C LYS A 100 -13.74 -1.06 -4.96
N VAL A 101 -13.62 0.24 -4.71
CA VAL A 101 -13.78 0.84 -3.38
C VAL A 101 -14.82 1.95 -3.41
N LYS A 102 -15.34 2.33 -2.24
CA LYS A 102 -16.21 3.48 -2.08
C LYS A 102 -15.39 4.76 -1.95
N PRO A 103 -15.40 5.70 -2.92
CA PRO A 103 -14.54 6.88 -2.88
C PRO A 103 -14.75 7.76 -1.63
N GLU A 104 -15.95 7.74 -1.06
CA GLU A 104 -16.29 8.45 0.18
C GLU A 104 -15.47 8.03 1.41
N ASP A 105 -14.94 6.80 1.42
CA ASP A 105 -14.08 6.29 2.49
C ASP A 105 -12.62 6.77 2.35
N TRP A 106 -12.26 7.32 1.18
CA TRP A 106 -10.90 7.73 0.82
C TRP A 106 -10.77 9.26 0.67
N LYS A 107 -11.55 10.02 1.44
CA LYS A 107 -11.49 11.49 1.45
C LYS A 107 -10.13 12.04 1.86
N TYR A 108 -9.51 11.44 2.89
CA TYR A 108 -8.22 11.90 3.40
C TYR A 108 -7.13 11.94 2.31
N PRO A 109 -6.85 10.85 1.55
CA PRO A 109 -5.83 10.89 0.50
C PRO A 109 -6.21 11.83 -0.66
N ALA A 110 -7.51 12.01 -0.96
CA ALA A 110 -7.94 13.01 -1.94
C ALA A 110 -7.66 14.46 -1.48
N GLU A 111 -7.90 14.78 -0.20
CA GLU A 111 -7.56 16.08 0.38
C GLU A 111 -6.05 16.32 0.39
N VAL A 112 -5.25 15.30 0.69
CA VAL A 112 -3.78 15.38 0.62
C VAL A 112 -3.33 15.66 -0.81
N SER A 113 -3.89 14.95 -1.80
CA SER A 113 -3.61 15.17 -3.22
C SER A 113 -3.85 16.62 -3.64
N ASN A 114 -4.96 17.22 -3.19
CA ASN A 114 -5.29 18.61 -3.48
C ASN A 114 -4.35 19.59 -2.79
N LYS A 115 -4.00 19.35 -1.52
CA LYS A 115 -3.10 20.24 -0.76
C LYS A 115 -1.66 20.21 -1.27
N LEU A 116 -1.24 19.08 -1.83
CA LEU A 116 0.11 18.90 -2.38
C LEU A 116 0.19 19.11 -3.90
N ASP A 117 -0.91 19.54 -4.53
CA ASP A 117 -1.01 19.82 -5.97
C ASP A 117 -0.50 18.67 -6.84
N TRP A 118 -0.92 17.44 -6.51
CA TRP A 118 -0.54 16.26 -7.28
C TRP A 118 -1.31 16.19 -8.60
N ASP A 119 -0.62 15.78 -9.66
CA ASP A 119 -1.26 15.38 -10.91
C ASP A 119 -2.26 14.24 -10.68
N GLN A 120 -3.34 14.22 -11.48
CA GLN A 120 -4.41 13.21 -11.40
C GLN A 120 -3.90 11.79 -11.65
N SER A 121 -2.75 11.64 -12.33
CA SER A 121 -2.10 10.34 -12.50
C SER A 121 -1.53 9.76 -11.19
N ARG A 122 -1.26 10.60 -10.18
CA ARG A 122 -0.59 10.20 -8.93
C ARG A 122 -1.48 9.36 -8.03
N LEU A 123 -2.75 9.73 -7.90
CA LEU A 123 -3.73 9.04 -7.08
C LEU A 123 -5.04 8.93 -7.83
N GLN A 124 -5.48 7.70 -8.10
CA GLN A 124 -6.76 7.42 -8.73
C GLN A 124 -7.58 6.52 -7.81
N ILE A 125 -8.80 6.95 -7.46
CA ILE A 125 -9.74 6.19 -6.63
C ILE A 125 -10.96 5.89 -7.49
N LYS A 126 -11.22 4.61 -7.75
CA LYS A 126 -12.26 4.12 -8.66
C LYS A 126 -13.25 3.22 -7.93
N LYS A 127 -14.51 3.34 -8.33
CA LYS A 127 -15.60 2.45 -7.91
C LYS A 127 -15.43 1.05 -8.47
#